data_AF-A0A3C0IWF5-F1
#
_entry.id   AF-A0A3C0IWF5-F1
#
_cell.length_a   1.000
_cell.length_b   1.000
_cell.length_c   1.000
_cell.angle_alpha   90.00
_cell.angle_beta   90.00
_cell.angle_gamma   90.00
#
_symmetry.space_group_name_H-M   'P 1'
#
loop_
_entity.id
_entity.type
_entity.pdbx_description
1 polymer ?
#
loop_
_entity_poly.entity_id
_entity_poly.type
_entity_poly.pdbx_seq_one_letter_code
_entity_poly.pdbx_strand_id
1 'polypeptide(L)'
;VAANLAYATANENTRAKNIYYVLDVLFKSMEPSNNIDVSATLQIPPVFTMPLQRLKNEKGRVVIEQFFYGDKDGFNIFNAFIRNFSSGLWRIQSNEQFVIVSSTSGTPITIVANKPLDETQDLDAKAQAAMHQYLMENNLPPSIVIHRGHSYYLRSTIEQLSATAKLVVLGSCGGYNNLNEVLKITPEAHIIASKQVGTGIINQGMLGVIFETLRQGKDLDWPAMWKDLSRTFSNNEKFDDYVPPHKNLGAIFIMAYQRLLERSE
;
A
#
# COMPACT_ATOMS: atom_id res chain seq x y z
N VAL A 1 -22.75 -11.85 -15.22
CA VAL A 1 -21.87 -10.88 -15.93
C VAL A 1 -21.93 -11.04 -17.44
N ALA A 2 -21.66 -12.23 -18.01
CA ALA A 2 -21.67 -12.46 -19.46
C ALA A 2 -22.95 -11.96 -20.20
N ALA A 3 -24.14 -12.24 -19.66
CA ALA A 3 -25.40 -11.76 -20.26
C ALA A 3 -25.48 -10.22 -20.32
N ASN A 4 -25.03 -9.54 -19.27
CA ASN A 4 -25.04 -8.07 -19.23
C ASN A 4 -23.97 -7.47 -20.14
N LEU A 5 -22.82 -8.13 -20.31
CA LEU A 5 -21.80 -7.72 -21.29
C LEU A 5 -22.31 -7.83 -22.72
N ALA A 6 -22.99 -8.94 -23.04
CA ALA A 6 -23.63 -9.14 -24.35
C ALA A 6 -24.71 -8.08 -24.61
N TYR A 7 -25.57 -7.83 -23.64
CA TYR A 7 -26.59 -6.78 -23.71
C TYR A 7 -25.98 -5.38 -23.91
N ALA A 8 -24.96 -5.03 -23.12
CA ALA A 8 -24.28 -3.74 -23.24
C ALA A 8 -23.61 -3.55 -24.61
N THR A 9 -23.04 -4.61 -25.16
CA THR A 9 -22.41 -4.60 -26.49
C THR A 9 -23.46 -4.44 -27.59
N ALA A 10 -24.58 -5.15 -27.52
CA ALA A 10 -25.66 -5.07 -28.49
C ALA A 10 -26.36 -3.70 -28.50
N ASN A 11 -26.34 -2.97 -27.39
CA ASN A 11 -26.95 -1.64 -27.24
C ASN A 11 -25.92 -0.50 -27.29
N GLU A 12 -24.68 -0.76 -27.71
CA GLU A 12 -23.60 0.23 -27.83
C GLU A 12 -23.36 1.07 -26.56
N ASN A 13 -23.66 0.52 -25.37
CA ASN A 13 -23.46 1.20 -24.11
C ASN A 13 -22.01 1.02 -23.64
N THR A 14 -21.12 1.92 -24.07
CA THR A 14 -19.67 1.87 -23.79
C THR A 14 -19.36 1.78 -22.30
N ARG A 15 -20.07 2.55 -21.45
CA ARG A 15 -19.87 2.52 -20.00
C ARG A 15 -20.19 1.14 -19.42
N ALA A 16 -21.35 0.59 -19.76
CA ALA A 16 -21.75 -0.74 -19.30
C ALA A 16 -20.83 -1.83 -19.85
N LYS A 17 -20.42 -1.72 -21.12
CA LYS A 17 -19.46 -2.64 -21.75
C LYS A 17 -18.14 -2.68 -20.99
N ASN A 18 -17.56 -1.52 -20.65
CA ASN A 18 -16.31 -1.45 -19.91
C ASN A 18 -16.45 -2.05 -18.51
N ILE A 19 -17.52 -1.73 -17.78
CA ILE A 19 -17.78 -2.28 -16.44
C ILE A 19 -17.88 -3.81 -16.50
N TYR A 20 -18.74 -4.34 -17.38
CA TYR A 20 -18.97 -5.78 -17.44
C TYR A 20 -17.79 -6.55 -18.05
N TYR A 21 -16.98 -5.93 -18.92
CA TYR A 21 -15.75 -6.52 -19.42
C TYR A 21 -14.73 -6.74 -18.29
N VAL A 22 -14.47 -5.71 -17.47
CA VAL A 22 -13.54 -5.85 -16.34
C VAL A 22 -14.03 -6.92 -15.36
N LEU A 23 -15.33 -6.91 -15.00
CA LEU A 23 -15.90 -7.93 -14.11
C LEU A 23 -15.80 -9.35 -14.70
N ASP A 24 -16.00 -9.51 -16.01
CA ASP A 24 -15.93 -10.82 -16.67
C ASP A 24 -14.51 -11.39 -16.62
N VAL A 25 -13.51 -10.55 -16.90
CA VAL A 25 -12.09 -10.93 -16.80
C VAL A 25 -11.73 -11.31 -15.36
N LEU A 26 -12.13 -10.49 -14.38
CA LEU A 26 -11.82 -10.75 -12.98
C LEU A 26 -12.48 -12.02 -12.44
N PHE A 27 -13.75 -12.28 -12.75
CA PHE A 27 -14.40 -13.50 -12.27
C PHE A 27 -13.87 -14.75 -12.97
N LYS A 28 -13.57 -14.68 -14.26
CA LYS A 28 -12.98 -15.83 -14.96
C LYS A 28 -11.56 -16.11 -14.50
N SER A 29 -10.77 -15.10 -14.11
CA SER A 29 -9.40 -15.32 -13.63
C SER A 29 -9.33 -15.98 -12.25
N MET A 30 -10.44 -16.00 -11.49
CA MET A 30 -10.52 -16.72 -10.23
C MET A 30 -10.50 -18.24 -10.41
N GLU A 31 -10.85 -18.75 -11.59
CA GLU A 31 -10.76 -20.16 -11.95
C GLU A 31 -9.41 -20.44 -12.62
N PRO A 32 -8.47 -21.16 -11.97
CA PRO A 32 -7.13 -21.36 -12.49
C PRO A 32 -7.10 -22.03 -13.88
N SER A 33 -8.10 -22.88 -14.18
CA SER A 33 -8.23 -23.55 -15.48
C SER A 33 -8.42 -22.61 -16.66
N ASN A 34 -8.86 -21.37 -16.42
CA ASN A 34 -9.08 -20.38 -17.47
C ASN A 34 -7.77 -19.71 -17.94
N ASN A 35 -6.65 -19.85 -17.21
CA ASN A 35 -5.33 -19.33 -17.57
C ASN A 35 -5.33 -17.84 -17.98
N ILE A 36 -6.13 -17.00 -17.31
CA ILE A 36 -6.25 -15.58 -17.61
C ILE A 36 -5.15 -14.79 -16.91
N ASP A 37 -4.26 -14.17 -17.69
CA ASP A 37 -3.39 -13.11 -17.21
C ASP A 37 -4.17 -11.80 -17.12
N VAL A 38 -4.62 -11.47 -15.89
CA VAL A 38 -5.41 -10.26 -15.62
C VAL A 38 -4.67 -8.99 -16.04
N SER A 39 -3.37 -8.92 -15.73
CA SER A 39 -2.55 -7.73 -15.98
C SER A 39 -2.36 -7.50 -17.47
N ALA A 40 -2.05 -8.55 -18.24
CA ALA A 40 -1.96 -8.46 -19.69
C ALA A 40 -3.33 -8.16 -20.34
N THR A 41 -4.38 -8.85 -19.91
CA THR A 41 -5.74 -8.71 -20.50
C THR A 41 -6.34 -7.33 -20.28
N LEU A 42 -6.14 -6.76 -19.09
CA LEU A 42 -6.66 -5.44 -18.72
C LEU A 42 -5.65 -4.30 -18.96
N GLN A 43 -4.42 -4.64 -19.38
CA GLN A 43 -3.31 -3.70 -19.57
C GLN A 43 -3.02 -2.86 -18.32
N ILE A 44 -3.11 -3.50 -17.16
CA ILE A 44 -2.77 -2.94 -15.86
C ILE A 44 -1.47 -3.54 -15.35
N PRO A 45 -0.79 -2.92 -14.38
CA PRO A 45 0.41 -3.49 -13.82
C PRO A 45 0.19 -4.87 -13.15
N PRO A 46 1.28 -5.63 -12.88
CA PRO A 46 1.20 -6.93 -12.21
C PRO A 46 0.45 -6.84 -10.89
N VAL A 47 -0.65 -7.58 -10.71
CA VAL A 47 -1.49 -7.51 -9.49
C VAL A 47 -1.13 -8.57 -8.42
N PHE A 48 -0.45 -9.64 -8.83
CA PHE A 48 -0.03 -10.74 -7.94
C PHE A 48 1.34 -10.52 -7.32
N THR A 49 2.19 -9.74 -7.98
CA THR A 49 3.55 -9.43 -7.54
C THR A 49 3.78 -7.92 -7.59
N MET A 50 4.52 -7.37 -6.64
CA MET A 50 5.14 -6.05 -6.78
C MET A 50 6.62 -6.24 -7.10
N PRO A 51 7.03 -6.09 -8.38
CA PRO A 51 8.43 -6.10 -8.76
C PRO A 51 9.22 -5.05 -7.99
N LEU A 52 10.34 -5.43 -7.38
CA LEU A 52 11.21 -4.52 -6.65
C LEU A 52 11.68 -3.35 -7.51
N GLN A 53 11.90 -3.59 -8.81
CA GLN A 53 12.31 -2.54 -9.75
C GLN A 53 11.27 -1.43 -9.88
N ARG A 54 9.96 -1.72 -9.72
CA ARG A 54 8.91 -0.68 -9.73
C ARG A 54 8.95 0.20 -8.48
N LEU A 55 9.61 -0.24 -7.41
CA LEU A 55 9.74 0.48 -6.15
C LEU A 55 11.04 1.27 -6.05
N LYS A 56 12.03 0.96 -6.90
CA LYS A 56 13.32 1.64 -6.90
C LYS A 56 13.23 2.95 -7.66
N ASN A 57 13.80 4.00 -7.08
CA ASN A 57 14.09 5.23 -7.82
C ASN A 57 15.30 5.04 -8.75
N GLU A 58 15.67 6.10 -9.47
CA GLU A 58 16.81 6.10 -10.41
C GLU A 58 18.15 5.70 -9.78
N LYS A 59 18.30 5.86 -8.45
CA LYS A 59 19.49 5.47 -7.67
C LYS A 59 19.41 4.04 -7.13
N GLY A 60 18.41 3.26 -7.55
CA GLY A 60 18.18 1.89 -7.09
C GLY A 60 17.66 1.79 -5.65
N ARG A 61 17.16 2.89 -5.06
CA ARG A 61 16.70 2.99 -3.67
C ARG A 61 15.18 2.92 -3.59
N VAL A 62 14.67 2.14 -2.64
CA VAL A 62 13.25 2.18 -2.25
C VAL A 62 13.07 3.23 -1.17
N VAL A 63 12.14 4.17 -1.39
CA VAL A 63 11.82 5.24 -0.44
C VAL A 63 10.43 4.98 0.14
N ILE A 64 10.35 4.97 1.47
CA ILE A 64 9.14 4.68 2.23
C ILE A 64 8.81 5.88 3.11
N GLU A 65 7.59 6.38 3.00
CA GLU A 65 7.04 7.42 3.87
C GLU A 65 6.05 6.78 4.84
N GLN A 66 6.25 6.97 6.15
CA GLN A 66 5.42 6.34 7.16
C GLN A 66 4.87 7.35 8.16
N PHE A 67 3.56 7.47 8.18
CA PHE A 67 2.82 8.43 9.01
C PHE A 67 2.45 7.83 10.36
N PHE A 68 2.83 8.51 11.44
CA PHE A 68 2.40 8.29 12.82
C PHE A 68 1.60 9.49 13.35
N TYR A 69 0.83 9.27 14.40
CA TYR A 69 -0.07 10.27 15.00
C TYR A 69 0.16 10.39 16.50
N GLY A 70 -0.10 11.57 17.05
CA GLY A 70 0.22 11.96 18.42
C GLY A 70 -0.61 11.35 19.53
N ASP A 71 -1.51 10.44 19.20
CA ASP A 71 -2.42 9.82 20.15
C ASP A 71 -1.69 8.82 21.08
N LYS A 72 -2.41 8.38 22.13
CA LYS A 72 -1.85 7.48 23.15
C LYS A 72 -1.25 6.19 22.57
N ASP A 73 -1.85 5.63 21.51
CA ASP A 73 -1.35 4.41 20.88
C ASP A 73 -0.18 4.71 19.95
N GLY A 74 -0.20 5.86 19.27
CA GLY A 74 0.84 6.32 18.37
C GLY A 74 2.27 6.24 18.94
N PHE A 75 2.48 6.70 20.19
CA PHE A 75 3.79 6.62 20.86
C PHE A 75 4.27 5.18 21.05
N ASN A 76 3.38 4.27 21.46
CA ASN A 76 3.72 2.86 21.68
C ASN A 76 4.05 2.16 20.35
N ILE A 77 3.27 2.42 19.31
CA ILE A 77 3.48 1.86 17.97
C ILE A 77 4.80 2.38 17.38
N PHE A 78 5.11 3.67 17.55
CA PHE A 78 6.37 4.27 17.09
C PHE A 78 7.58 3.64 17.79
N ASN A 79 7.53 3.48 19.12
CA ASN A 79 8.62 2.85 19.85
C ASN A 79 8.81 1.38 19.44
N ALA A 80 7.72 0.66 19.18
CA ALA A 80 7.80 -0.70 18.63
C ALA A 80 8.42 -0.73 17.24
N PHE A 81 8.07 0.24 16.38
CA PHE A 81 8.69 0.44 15.07
C PHE A 81 10.20 0.65 15.19
N ILE A 82 10.68 1.56 16.04
CA ILE A 82 12.13 1.79 16.22
C ILE A 82 12.85 0.53 16.67
N ARG A 83 12.27 -0.25 17.60
CA ARG A 83 12.87 -1.49 18.10
C ARG A 83 13.07 -2.55 17.01
N ASN A 84 12.24 -2.56 15.95
CA ASN A 84 12.40 -3.49 14.83
C ASN A 84 13.69 -3.27 14.03
N PHE A 85 14.32 -2.10 14.14
CA PHE A 85 15.53 -1.74 13.40
C PHE A 85 16.79 -1.76 14.27
N SER A 86 16.75 -2.47 15.40
CA SER A 86 17.87 -2.60 16.33
C SER A 86 19.00 -3.54 15.85
N SER A 87 18.78 -4.29 14.77
CA SER A 87 19.83 -5.13 14.17
C SER A 87 20.90 -4.28 13.45
N GLY A 88 22.14 -4.78 13.33
CA GLY A 88 23.21 -4.13 12.56
C GLY A 88 22.97 -3.94 11.05
N LEU A 89 21.83 -4.43 10.54
CA LEU A 89 21.41 -4.30 9.14
C LEU A 89 20.72 -2.96 8.83
N TRP A 90 20.48 -2.14 9.86
CA TRP A 90 19.81 -0.85 9.74
C TRP A 90 20.55 0.23 10.50
N ARG A 91 20.44 1.47 10.00
CA ARG A 91 20.95 2.68 10.64
C ARG A 91 19.77 3.61 10.88
N ILE A 92 19.71 4.18 12.08
CA ILE A 92 18.68 5.16 12.46
C ILE A 92 19.34 6.51 12.66
N GLN A 93 18.80 7.54 12.03
CA GLN A 93 19.09 8.95 12.29
C GLN A 93 17.79 9.62 12.74
N SER A 94 17.87 10.61 13.62
CA SER A 94 16.70 11.30 14.18
C SER A 94 16.98 12.78 14.34
N ASN A 95 15.95 13.60 14.14
CA ASN A 95 15.88 14.97 14.65
C ASN A 95 14.65 15.11 15.56
N GLU A 96 14.22 16.33 15.87
CA GLU A 96 13.05 16.58 16.72
C GLU A 96 11.71 16.19 16.09
N GLN A 97 11.62 16.16 14.76
CA GLN A 97 10.37 15.99 14.01
C GLN A 97 10.20 14.58 13.44
N PHE A 98 11.26 13.95 12.94
CA PHE A 98 11.19 12.67 12.25
C PHE A 98 12.45 11.82 12.44
N VAL A 99 12.34 10.57 12.02
CA VAL A 99 13.44 9.61 11.95
C VAL A 99 13.66 9.15 10.52
N ILE A 100 14.91 8.85 10.20
CA ILE A 100 15.33 8.22 8.96
C ILE A 100 15.92 6.86 9.33
N VAL A 101 15.31 5.79 8.84
CA VAL A 101 15.83 4.43 8.94
C VAL A 101 16.36 4.01 7.57
N SER A 102 17.63 3.64 7.49
CA SER A 102 18.25 3.22 6.23
C SER A 102 18.90 1.84 6.36
N SER A 103 18.71 0.99 5.35
CA SER A 103 19.39 -0.31 5.29
C SER A 103 20.89 -0.12 5.15
N THR A 104 21.70 -0.90 5.86
CA THR A 104 23.17 -0.89 5.75
C THR A 104 23.70 -1.97 4.80
N SER A 105 22.85 -2.91 4.39
CA SER A 105 23.19 -4.00 3.46
C SER A 105 21.99 -4.45 2.65
N GLY A 106 22.24 -5.03 1.47
CA GLY A 106 21.21 -5.45 0.53
C GLY A 106 20.73 -4.30 -0.37
N THR A 107 19.47 -4.36 -0.79
CA THR A 107 18.84 -3.27 -1.53
C THR A 107 18.76 -2.01 -0.67
N PRO A 108 19.19 -0.83 -1.16
CA PRO A 108 19.05 0.42 -0.43
C PRO A 108 17.58 0.74 -0.15
N ILE A 109 17.21 0.79 1.12
CA ILE A 109 15.90 1.24 1.61
C ILE A 109 16.12 2.46 2.49
N THR A 110 15.25 3.46 2.34
CA THR A 110 15.15 4.62 3.23
C THR A 110 13.70 4.78 3.66
N ILE A 111 13.44 4.63 4.95
CA ILE A 111 12.16 4.88 5.59
C ILE A 111 12.28 6.23 6.29
N VAL A 112 11.44 7.19 5.92
CA VAL A 112 11.30 8.44 6.65
C VAL A 112 9.96 8.40 7.37
N ALA A 113 10.00 8.60 8.69
CA ALA A 113 8.81 8.50 9.53
C ALA A 113 8.75 9.65 10.53
N ASN A 114 7.61 10.34 10.58
CA ASN A 114 7.40 11.41 11.55
C ASN A 114 7.31 10.83 12.97
N LYS A 115 7.69 11.64 13.96
CA LYS A 115 7.46 11.31 15.37
C LYS A 115 5.99 11.58 15.71
N PRO A 116 5.37 10.75 16.57
CA PRO A 116 4.02 10.97 17.09
C PRO A 116 4.06 12.05 18.19
N LEU A 117 4.30 13.30 17.79
CA LEU A 117 4.28 14.45 18.71
C LEU A 117 2.84 14.83 19.07
N ASP A 118 2.65 15.64 20.12
CA ASP A 118 1.31 15.95 20.66
C ASP A 118 0.33 16.48 19.60
N GLU A 119 -0.71 15.70 19.35
CA GLU A 119 -1.78 15.99 18.38
C GLU A 119 -2.70 17.14 18.81
N THR A 120 -2.84 17.38 20.12
CA THR A 120 -3.70 18.47 20.64
C THR A 120 -3.11 19.86 20.38
N GLN A 121 -1.83 19.89 19.98
CA GLN A 121 -1.07 21.08 19.63
C GLN A 121 -0.62 21.08 18.15
N ASP A 122 -1.17 20.18 17.33
CA ASP A 122 -0.82 19.96 15.92
C ASP A 122 0.69 19.68 15.70
N LEU A 123 1.39 19.15 16.70
CA LEU A 123 2.84 18.91 16.59
C LEU A 123 3.15 17.71 15.71
N ASP A 124 2.31 16.67 15.68
CA ASP A 124 2.44 15.55 14.75
C ASP A 124 2.23 16.00 13.30
N ALA A 125 1.24 16.86 13.02
CA ALA A 125 1.01 17.43 11.70
C ALA A 125 2.21 18.26 11.23
N LYS A 126 2.82 19.07 12.11
CA LYS A 126 4.08 19.79 11.81
C LYS A 126 5.23 18.82 11.53
N ALA A 127 5.31 17.72 12.27
CA ALA A 127 6.31 16.69 12.06
C ALA A 127 6.13 15.96 10.71
N GLN A 128 4.88 15.70 10.31
CA GLN A 128 4.52 15.15 8.99
C GLN A 128 4.92 16.12 7.87
N ALA A 129 4.60 17.40 8.02
CA ALA A 129 4.99 18.44 7.04
C ALA A 129 6.52 18.56 6.91
N ALA A 130 7.26 18.55 8.02
CA ALA A 130 8.72 18.60 8.01
C ALA A 130 9.34 17.36 7.37
N MET A 131 8.76 16.17 7.60
CA MET A 131 9.13 14.93 6.94
C MET A 131 8.91 15.01 5.41
N HIS A 132 7.75 15.50 4.99
CA HIS A 132 7.41 15.66 3.57
C HIS A 132 8.35 16.64 2.88
N GLN A 133 8.62 17.78 3.51
CA GLN A 133 9.57 18.77 3.01
C GLN A 133 10.98 18.17 2.83
N TYR A 134 11.45 17.38 3.81
CA TYR A 134 12.73 16.67 3.69
C TYR A 134 12.77 15.75 2.47
N LEU A 135 11.71 14.96 2.23
CA LEU A 135 11.62 14.07 1.07
C LEU A 135 11.68 14.84 -0.25
N MET A 136 10.96 15.97 -0.35
CA MET A 136 10.96 16.84 -1.53
C MET A 136 12.34 17.46 -1.79
N GLU A 137 12.93 18.11 -0.78
CA GLU A 137 14.22 18.80 -0.90
C GLU A 137 15.37 17.86 -1.27
N ASN A 138 15.29 16.60 -0.88
CA ASN A 138 16.30 15.58 -1.17
C ASN A 138 16.00 14.76 -2.44
N ASN A 139 14.93 15.10 -3.18
CA ASN A 139 14.44 14.37 -4.35
C ASN A 139 14.28 12.86 -4.06
N LEU A 140 13.55 12.57 -2.98
CA LEU A 140 13.24 11.23 -2.49
C LEU A 140 11.74 10.95 -2.65
N PRO A 141 11.22 10.76 -3.88
CA PRO A 141 9.81 10.45 -4.10
C PRO A 141 9.46 9.09 -3.46
N PRO A 142 8.49 9.02 -2.53
CA PRO A 142 8.10 7.76 -1.89
C PRO A 142 7.41 6.80 -2.86
N SER A 143 7.96 5.59 -2.99
CA SER A 143 7.31 4.51 -3.74
C SER A 143 6.42 3.64 -2.84
N ILE A 144 6.52 3.79 -1.52
CA ILE A 144 5.68 3.13 -0.53
C ILE A 144 5.20 4.16 0.49
N VAL A 145 3.90 4.17 0.78
CA VAL A 145 3.30 5.02 1.82
C VAL A 145 2.57 4.17 2.84
N ILE A 146 2.78 4.43 4.12
CA ILE A 146 2.24 3.63 5.23
C ILE A 146 1.50 4.53 6.22
N HIS A 147 0.23 4.25 6.43
CA HIS A 147 -0.59 4.88 7.47
C HIS A 147 -0.54 4.07 8.78
N ARG A 148 -0.07 4.68 9.87
CA ARG A 148 -0.02 4.11 11.24
C ARG A 148 -0.88 4.89 12.24
N GLY A 149 -2.08 5.27 11.84
CA GLY A 149 -3.04 5.93 12.72
C GLY A 149 -4.33 5.13 12.89
N HIS A 150 -5.22 5.67 13.70
CA HIS A 150 -6.63 5.32 13.71
C HIS A 150 -7.35 5.82 12.45
N SER A 151 -8.55 5.28 12.19
CA SER A 151 -9.32 5.55 10.97
C SER A 151 -9.68 7.03 10.77
N TYR A 152 -9.82 7.80 11.84
CA TYR A 152 -10.15 9.22 11.76
C TYR A 152 -8.97 10.09 11.29
N TYR A 153 -7.73 9.59 11.34
CA TYR A 153 -6.56 10.25 10.73
C TYR A 153 -6.35 9.89 9.26
N LEU A 154 -7.01 8.83 8.77
CA LEU A 154 -6.75 8.28 7.44
C LEU A 154 -6.92 9.33 6.33
N ARG A 155 -7.93 10.19 6.45
CA ARG A 155 -8.15 11.28 5.49
C ARG A 155 -6.94 12.20 5.37
N SER A 156 -6.34 12.60 6.50
CA SER A 156 -5.14 13.43 6.53
C SER A 156 -3.94 12.74 5.86
N THR A 157 -3.77 11.43 6.01
CA THR A 157 -2.73 10.70 5.25
C THR A 157 -3.02 10.70 3.75
N ILE A 158 -4.28 10.48 3.34
CA ILE A 158 -4.64 10.44 1.91
C ILE A 158 -4.37 11.79 1.25
N GLU A 159 -4.67 12.90 1.92
CA GLU A 159 -4.40 14.26 1.43
C GLU A 159 -2.88 14.53 1.24
N GLN A 160 -2.02 13.77 1.93
CA GLN A 160 -0.56 13.88 1.85
C GLN A 160 0.07 12.77 0.97
N LEU A 161 -0.74 11.92 0.33
CA LEU A 161 -0.25 10.76 -0.40
C LEU A 161 0.59 11.15 -1.62
N SER A 162 1.80 10.59 -1.72
CA SER A 162 2.63 10.76 -2.92
C SER A 162 2.00 10.07 -4.13
N ALA A 163 1.81 10.81 -5.24
CA ALA A 163 1.36 10.25 -6.53
C ALA A 163 2.34 9.21 -7.11
N THR A 164 3.59 9.17 -6.63
CA THR A 164 4.59 8.17 -7.05
C THR A 164 4.46 6.84 -6.31
N ALA A 165 3.65 6.77 -5.27
CA ALA A 165 3.50 5.55 -4.48
C ALA A 165 2.92 4.41 -5.32
N LYS A 166 3.56 3.25 -5.23
CA LYS A 166 3.15 1.99 -5.87
C LYS A 166 2.61 0.99 -4.86
N LEU A 167 2.94 1.15 -3.56
CA LEU A 167 2.34 0.38 -2.48
C LEU A 167 1.82 1.33 -1.39
N VAL A 168 0.56 1.17 -1.01
CA VAL A 168 -0.08 1.92 0.06
C VAL A 168 -0.60 0.94 1.12
N VAL A 169 -0.18 1.13 2.37
CA VAL A 169 -0.61 0.30 3.51
C VAL A 169 -1.50 1.11 4.42
N LEU A 170 -2.79 0.80 4.41
CA LEU A 170 -3.81 1.42 5.25
C LEU A 170 -4.01 0.57 6.51
N GLY A 171 -3.13 0.80 7.50
CA GLY A 171 -3.11 0.02 8.74
C GLY A 171 -4.23 0.31 9.74
N SER A 172 -5.16 1.22 9.41
CA SER A 172 -6.29 1.61 10.24
C SER A 172 -7.53 0.76 10.01
N CYS A 173 -8.48 0.83 10.95
CA CYS A 173 -9.80 0.21 10.83
C CYS A 173 -10.56 0.72 9.60
N GLY A 174 -11.16 -0.19 8.81
CA GLY A 174 -12.00 0.19 7.68
C GLY A 174 -11.28 0.88 6.52
N GLY A 175 -9.95 0.76 6.43
CA GLY A 175 -9.15 1.36 5.36
C GLY A 175 -9.66 0.99 3.95
N TYR A 176 -10.28 -0.19 3.79
CA TYR A 176 -10.86 -0.66 2.54
C TYR A 176 -11.93 0.26 1.95
N ASN A 177 -12.60 1.10 2.74
CA ASN A 177 -13.63 2.01 2.22
C ASN A 177 -13.04 3.21 1.45
N ASN A 178 -11.71 3.38 1.44
CA ASN A 178 -11.03 4.55 0.88
C ASN A 178 -10.23 4.24 -0.40
N LEU A 179 -10.44 3.06 -1.01
CA LEU A 179 -9.70 2.66 -2.22
C LEU A 179 -9.84 3.67 -3.36
N ASN A 180 -11.04 4.20 -3.58
CA ASN A 180 -11.29 5.16 -4.65
C ASN A 180 -10.50 6.46 -4.47
N GLU A 181 -10.43 6.99 -3.25
CA GLU A 181 -9.67 8.22 -2.98
C GLU A 181 -8.16 8.00 -3.10
N VAL A 182 -7.66 6.85 -2.65
CA VAL A 182 -6.25 6.47 -2.84
C VAL A 182 -5.90 6.31 -4.33
N LEU A 183 -6.74 5.61 -5.10
CA LEU A 183 -6.50 5.34 -6.52
C LEU A 183 -6.72 6.56 -7.42
N LYS A 184 -7.45 7.60 -6.98
CA LYS A 184 -7.46 8.89 -7.69
C LYS A 184 -6.08 9.56 -7.69
N ILE A 185 -5.31 9.39 -6.61
CA ILE A 185 -3.97 10.00 -6.44
C ILE A 185 -2.90 9.06 -6.99
N THR A 186 -3.06 7.75 -6.78
CA THR A 186 -2.09 6.70 -7.13
C THR A 186 -2.77 5.55 -7.91
N PRO A 187 -3.12 5.75 -9.19
CA PRO A 187 -3.99 4.83 -9.94
C PRO A 187 -3.50 3.38 -10.04
N GLU A 188 -2.18 3.20 -9.96
CA GLU A 188 -1.52 1.90 -10.08
C GLU A 188 -1.10 1.29 -8.73
N ALA A 189 -1.47 1.92 -7.61
CA ALA A 189 -1.01 1.47 -6.30
C ALA A 189 -1.63 0.13 -5.93
N HIS A 190 -0.79 -0.74 -5.39
CA HIS A 190 -1.23 -1.88 -4.62
C HIS A 190 -1.64 -1.40 -3.24
N ILE A 191 -2.81 -1.82 -2.77
CA ILE A 191 -3.34 -1.38 -1.48
C ILE A 191 -3.51 -2.59 -0.57
N ILE A 192 -2.85 -2.54 0.58
CA ILE A 192 -3.16 -3.40 1.72
C ILE A 192 -4.05 -2.60 2.66
N ALA A 193 -5.21 -3.13 3.01
CA ALA A 193 -6.16 -2.44 3.89
C ALA A 193 -6.94 -3.43 4.77
N SER A 194 -7.38 -2.99 5.94
CA SER A 194 -8.34 -3.76 6.76
C SER A 194 -9.78 -3.47 6.33
N LYS A 195 -10.66 -4.48 6.44
CA LYS A 195 -12.12 -4.34 6.26
C LYS A 195 -12.77 -3.69 7.48
N GLN A 196 -12.40 -4.15 8.67
CA GLN A 196 -13.02 -3.72 9.93
C GLN A 196 -11.95 -3.34 10.95
N VAL A 197 -11.14 -4.29 11.42
CA VAL A 197 -10.19 -4.06 12.51
C VAL A 197 -8.74 -4.15 12.02
N GLY A 198 -8.00 -3.05 12.18
CA GLY A 198 -6.54 -3.06 12.13
C GLY A 198 -5.94 -3.34 13.51
N THR A 199 -4.84 -4.09 13.60
CA THR A 199 -4.13 -4.30 14.87
C THR A 199 -2.66 -3.96 14.73
N GLY A 200 -2.06 -3.35 15.76
CA GLY A 200 -0.63 -3.00 15.75
C GLY A 200 0.30 -4.19 15.47
N ILE A 201 0.00 -5.36 16.05
CA ILE A 201 0.83 -6.58 15.95
C ILE A 201 0.88 -7.12 14.51
N ILE A 202 -0.28 -7.33 13.88
CA ILE A 202 -0.35 -7.87 12.51
C ILE A 202 0.38 -6.94 11.55
N ASN A 203 -0.01 -5.68 11.62
CA ASN A 203 0.60 -4.58 10.91
C ASN A 203 2.13 -4.53 11.04
N GLN A 204 2.66 -4.64 12.27
CA GLN A 204 4.09 -4.55 12.53
C GLN A 204 4.84 -5.76 11.96
N GLY A 205 4.32 -6.97 12.14
CA GLY A 205 4.94 -8.18 11.58
C GLY A 205 4.87 -8.20 10.05
N MET A 206 3.73 -7.80 9.47
CA MET A 206 3.57 -7.67 8.01
C MET A 206 4.56 -6.66 7.42
N LEU A 207 4.67 -5.47 8.01
CA LEU A 207 5.65 -4.46 7.55
C LEU A 207 7.09 -4.95 7.71
N GLY A 208 7.40 -5.66 8.80
CA GLY A 208 8.71 -6.29 8.97
C GLY A 208 9.06 -7.27 7.85
N VAL A 209 8.12 -8.13 7.46
CA VAL A 209 8.29 -9.07 6.34
C VAL A 209 8.47 -8.32 5.02
N ILE A 210 7.69 -7.27 4.76
CA ILE A 210 7.82 -6.44 3.55
C ILE A 210 9.21 -5.80 3.50
N PHE A 211 9.64 -5.13 4.57
CA PHE A 211 10.93 -4.45 4.61
C PHE A 211 12.09 -5.41 4.40
N GLU A 212 12.07 -6.57 5.06
CA GLU A 212 13.14 -7.55 4.94
C GLU A 212 13.16 -8.23 3.57
N THR A 213 12.00 -8.52 2.97
CA THR A 213 11.89 -9.06 1.61
C THR A 213 12.51 -8.11 0.59
N LEU A 214 12.16 -6.82 0.66
CA LEU A 214 12.72 -5.79 -0.21
C LEU A 214 14.23 -5.63 0.02
N ARG A 215 14.67 -5.61 1.28
CA ARG A 215 16.10 -5.45 1.64
C ARG A 215 16.93 -6.61 1.08
N GLN A 216 16.40 -7.83 1.09
CA GLN A 216 17.01 -9.01 0.48
C GLN A 216 17.04 -8.98 -1.06
N GLY A 217 16.47 -7.95 -1.69
CA GLY A 217 16.46 -7.81 -3.15
C GLY A 217 15.37 -8.63 -3.85
N LYS A 218 14.35 -9.06 -3.12
CA LYS A 218 13.25 -9.87 -3.65
C LYS A 218 12.04 -9.00 -3.98
N ASP A 219 11.26 -9.46 -4.95
CA ASP A 219 9.93 -8.94 -5.25
C ASP A 219 8.95 -9.28 -4.12
N LEU A 220 7.85 -8.54 -4.03
CA LEU A 220 6.76 -8.90 -3.12
C LEU A 220 5.75 -9.79 -3.87
N ASP A 221 5.89 -11.10 -3.72
CA ASP A 221 4.90 -12.08 -4.15
C ASP A 221 3.76 -12.12 -3.13
N TRP A 222 2.61 -11.51 -3.47
CA TRP A 222 1.51 -11.38 -2.52
C TRP A 222 0.89 -12.72 -2.15
N PRO A 223 0.59 -13.66 -3.07
CA PRO A 223 0.12 -14.98 -2.70
C PRO A 223 1.05 -15.72 -1.73
N ALA A 224 2.36 -15.78 -2.03
CA ALA A 224 3.32 -16.48 -1.18
C ALA A 224 3.49 -15.78 0.18
N MET A 225 3.65 -14.45 0.17
CA MET A 225 3.78 -13.66 1.39
C MET A 225 2.54 -13.79 2.27
N TRP A 226 1.33 -13.72 1.70
CA TRP A 226 0.10 -13.83 2.49
C TRP A 226 -0.11 -15.22 3.08
N LYS A 227 0.31 -16.27 2.34
CA LYS A 227 0.34 -17.63 2.87
C LYS A 227 1.24 -17.74 4.10
N ASP A 228 2.42 -17.14 4.07
CA ASP A 228 3.33 -17.17 5.22
C ASP A 228 2.88 -16.28 6.39
N LEU A 229 2.30 -15.11 6.11
CA LEU A 229 1.68 -14.26 7.12
C LEU A 229 0.49 -14.97 7.78
N SER A 230 -0.35 -15.69 7.03
CA SER A 230 -1.48 -16.44 7.57
C SER A 230 -1.06 -17.55 8.54
N ARG A 231 0.10 -18.18 8.29
CA ARG A 231 0.69 -19.16 9.22
C ARG A 231 1.20 -18.48 10.48
N THR A 232 1.94 -17.37 10.30
CA THR A 232 2.50 -16.55 11.39
C THR A 232 1.41 -16.04 12.34
N PHE A 233 0.27 -15.61 11.78
CA PHE A 233 -0.86 -15.05 12.51
C PHE A 233 -2.04 -16.02 12.65
N SER A 234 -1.80 -17.32 12.54
CA SER A 234 -2.85 -18.36 12.58
C SER A 234 -3.74 -18.32 13.83
N ASN A 235 -3.21 -17.85 14.96
CA ASN A 235 -3.95 -17.69 16.22
C ASN A 235 -4.58 -16.28 16.40
N ASN A 236 -4.57 -15.44 15.36
CA ASN A 236 -5.10 -14.10 15.40
C ASN A 236 -6.14 -13.91 14.28
N GLU A 237 -7.40 -14.15 14.62
CA GLU A 237 -8.55 -14.04 13.71
C GLU A 237 -8.65 -12.67 13.02
N LYS A 238 -8.08 -11.61 13.61
CA LYS A 238 -8.07 -10.26 13.01
C LYS A 238 -7.17 -10.17 11.78
N PHE A 239 -6.37 -11.20 11.46
CA PHE A 239 -5.63 -11.24 10.20
C PHE A 239 -6.56 -11.37 8.99
N ASP A 240 -7.70 -12.06 9.14
CA ASP A 240 -8.66 -12.27 8.05
C ASP A 240 -9.38 -10.97 7.62
N ASP A 241 -9.32 -9.94 8.46
CA ASP A 241 -9.80 -8.59 8.12
C ASP A 241 -8.89 -7.88 7.11
N TYR A 242 -7.63 -8.29 6.98
CA TYR A 242 -6.70 -7.67 6.05
C TYR A 242 -6.91 -8.20 4.62
N VAL A 243 -7.06 -7.27 3.68
CA VAL A 243 -7.17 -7.57 2.26
C VAL A 243 -5.82 -7.33 1.60
N PRO A 244 -5.15 -8.39 1.09
CA PRO A 244 -3.92 -8.23 0.33
C PRO A 244 -4.20 -7.70 -1.09
N PRO A 245 -3.17 -7.15 -1.78
CA PRO A 245 -3.36 -6.55 -3.10
C PRO A 245 -3.96 -7.51 -4.12
N HIS A 246 -3.45 -8.75 -4.18
CA HIS A 246 -3.93 -9.78 -5.12
C HIS A 246 -5.37 -10.27 -4.85
N LYS A 247 -5.95 -9.99 -3.67
CA LYS A 247 -7.36 -10.29 -3.36
C LYS A 247 -8.23 -9.04 -3.28
N ASN A 248 -7.66 -7.86 -3.54
CA ASN A 248 -8.38 -6.60 -3.51
C ASN A 248 -9.07 -6.36 -4.87
N LEU A 249 -10.10 -7.16 -5.17
CA LEU A 249 -10.83 -7.09 -6.44
C LEU A 249 -11.43 -5.70 -6.70
N GLY A 250 -11.81 -4.97 -5.64
CA GLY A 250 -12.29 -3.60 -5.76
C GLY A 250 -11.21 -2.64 -6.29
N ALA A 251 -9.99 -2.70 -5.74
CA ALA A 251 -8.88 -1.89 -6.21
C ALA A 251 -8.47 -2.25 -7.65
N ILE A 252 -8.39 -3.56 -7.95
CA ILE A 252 -8.06 -4.05 -9.30
C ILE A 252 -9.13 -3.59 -10.30
N PHE A 253 -10.41 -3.66 -9.93
CA PHE A 253 -11.51 -3.19 -10.77
C PHE A 253 -11.39 -1.69 -11.07
N ILE A 254 -11.18 -0.86 -10.05
CA ILE A 254 -11.04 0.61 -10.21
C ILE A 254 -9.87 0.93 -11.15
N MET A 255 -8.70 0.31 -10.89
CA MET A 255 -7.50 0.48 -11.70
C MET A 255 -7.73 0.10 -13.16
N ALA A 256 -8.31 -1.07 -13.42
CA ALA A 256 -8.61 -1.54 -14.78
C ALA A 256 -9.66 -0.68 -15.47
N TYR A 257 -10.69 -0.25 -14.75
CA TYR A 257 -11.74 0.59 -15.31
C TYR A 257 -11.21 1.97 -15.70
N GLN A 258 -10.42 2.61 -14.84
CA GLN A 258 -9.72 3.88 -15.15
C GLN A 258 -8.83 3.72 -16.39
N ARG A 259 -8.06 2.63 -16.45
CA ARG A 259 -7.20 2.33 -17.60
C ARG A 259 -7.98 2.19 -18.92
N LEU A 260 -9.20 1.66 -18.88
CA LEU A 260 -10.06 1.56 -20.07
C LEU A 260 -10.62 2.93 -20.49
N LEU A 261 -10.91 3.82 -19.53
CA LEU A 261 -11.37 5.18 -19.84
C LEU A 261 -10.26 5.99 -20.52
N GLU A 262 -9.04 5.96 -19.98
CA GLU A 262 -7.87 6.65 -20.57
C GLU A 262 -7.57 6.23 -22.01
N ARG A 263 -7.91 4.99 -22.39
CA ARG A 263 -7.70 4.45 -23.74
C ARG A 263 -8.79 4.83 -24.74
N SER A 264 -9.94 5.25 -24.23
CA SER A 264 -11.11 5.57 -25.05
C SER A 264 -11.17 7.07 -25.38
N GLU A 265 -10.29 7.87 -24.78
CA GLU A 265 -10.00 9.28 -25.08
C GLU A 265 -8.91 9.39 -26.16
#